data_AF-A0AAW2Y298-F1
#
_entry.id   AF-A0AAW2Y298-F1
#
_cell.length_a   1.000
_cell.length_b   1.000
_cell.length_c   1.000
_cell.angle_alpha   90.00
_cell.angle_beta   90.00
_cell.angle_gamma   90.00
#
_symmetry.space_group_name_H-M   'P 1'
#
loop_
_entity.id
_entity.type
_entity.pdbx_description
1 polymer ?
#
loop_
_entity_poly.entity_id
_entity_poly.type
_entity_poly.pdbx_seq_one_letter_code
_entity_poly.pdbx_strand_id
1 'polypeptide(L)'
;MQNQNLQRSRVLQKQRRKAPSKLPSNPEEVEDLRRSTAANPLIAFTFNELKSITENFRQDYMLGGGGFGSVYKGYISEDLRQGLQPIPVAVKVDGDNSYQGQENG
;
A
#
# COMPACT_ATOMS: atom_id res chain seq x y z
N MET A 1 37.33 -1.44 36.87
CA MET A 1 36.66 -1.67 35.57
C MET A 1 35.39 -0.83 35.53
N GLN A 2 35.06 -0.30 34.34
CA GLN A 2 33.84 0.44 33.93
C GLN A 2 33.88 1.95 34.21
N ASN A 3 34.42 2.76 33.29
CA ASN A 3 33.88 3.25 32.00
C ASN A 3 33.25 4.65 32.13
N GLN A 4 34.14 5.64 32.14
CA GLN A 4 33.88 6.97 31.61
C GLN A 4 33.78 6.85 30.08
N ASN A 5 32.64 7.19 29.49
CA ASN A 5 32.56 7.77 28.15
C ASN A 5 31.09 8.12 27.85
N LEU A 6 30.60 9.07 28.63
CA LEU A 6 29.66 10.04 28.11
C LEU A 6 30.49 10.99 27.21
N GLN A 7 30.01 11.19 25.98
CA GLN A 7 30.52 12.08 24.92
C GLN A 7 31.50 11.44 23.92
N ARG A 8 31.09 11.42 22.64
CA ARG A 8 31.67 10.83 21.40
C ARG A 8 30.91 9.55 20.99
N SER A 9 29.85 9.59 20.18
CA SER A 9 29.78 10.29 18.90
C SER A 9 28.33 10.31 18.40
N ARG A 10 27.89 11.49 17.94
CA ARG A 10 26.87 11.65 16.92
C ARG A 10 27.15 10.65 15.78
N VAL A 11 26.24 9.73 15.48
CA VAL A 11 25.70 9.35 14.14
C VAL A 11 24.83 8.10 14.37
N LEU A 12 23.66 8.27 14.95
CA LEU A 12 22.49 7.54 14.47
C LEU A 12 21.43 8.61 14.25
N GLN A 13 21.62 9.33 13.14
CA GLN A 13 20.58 10.13 12.54
C GLN A 13 19.40 9.17 12.39
N LYS A 14 18.39 9.31 13.26
CA LYS A 14 17.10 8.64 13.11
C LYS A 14 16.53 9.23 11.82
N GLN A 15 16.92 8.64 10.69
CA GLN A 15 16.46 9.02 9.37
C GLN A 15 14.95 8.97 9.46
N ARG A 16 14.34 10.16 9.46
CA ARG A 16 12.90 10.32 9.24
C ARG A 16 12.62 9.45 8.02
N ARG A 17 11.85 8.39 8.20
CA ARG A 17 11.41 7.52 7.10
C ARG A 17 10.72 8.45 6.11
N LYS A 18 11.44 8.89 5.10
CA LYS A 18 10.88 9.66 4.01
C LYS A 18 10.15 8.61 3.20
N ALA A 19 8.84 8.47 3.48
CA ALA A 19 7.97 7.72 2.59
C ALA A 19 8.24 8.22 1.17
N PRO A 20 8.34 7.35 0.15
CA PRO A 20 8.43 7.80 -1.22
C PRO A 20 7.15 8.60 -1.50
N SER A 21 7.27 9.92 -1.47
CA SER A 21 6.14 10.84 -1.66
C SER A 21 5.79 11.03 -3.14
N LYS A 22 6.39 10.23 -4.03
CA LYS A 22 6.12 10.23 -5.46
C LYS A 22 5.68 8.83 -5.85
N LEU A 23 4.47 8.74 -6.41
CA LEU A 23 4.01 7.55 -7.09
C LEU A 23 4.93 7.30 -8.29
N PRO A 24 5.27 6.03 -8.58
CA PRO A 24 6.07 5.71 -9.75
C PRO A 24 5.33 6.19 -11.00
N SER A 25 6.01 7.00 -11.82
CA SER A 25 5.38 7.66 -12.98
C SER A 25 5.53 6.84 -14.26
N ASN A 26 6.34 5.78 -14.24
CA ASN A 26 6.60 4.90 -15.37
C ASN A 26 6.78 3.43 -14.90
N PRO A 27 6.72 2.45 -15.83
CA PRO A 27 6.85 1.04 -15.48
C PRO A 27 8.20 0.66 -14.84
N GLU A 28 9.27 1.36 -15.15
CA GLU A 28 10.61 1.08 -14.61
C GLU A 28 10.68 1.42 -13.10
N GLU A 29 10.14 2.58 -12.71
CA GLU A 29 10.02 3.01 -11.32
C GLU A 29 9.08 2.09 -10.51
N VAL A 30 8.05 1.54 -11.14
CA VAL A 30 7.20 0.52 -10.51
C VAL A 30 8.03 -0.70 -10.12
N GLU A 31 8.87 -1.18 -11.03
CA GLU A 31 9.73 -2.34 -10.77
C GLU A 31 10.82 -2.04 -9.72
N ASP A 32 11.39 -0.84 -9.71
CA ASP A 32 12.32 -0.41 -8.66
C ASP A 32 11.66 -0.31 -7.28
N LEU A 33 10.42 0.17 -7.23
CA LEU A 33 9.65 0.22 -6.00
C LEU A 33 9.29 -1.21 -5.51
N ARG A 34 8.95 -2.12 -6.43
CA ARG A 34 8.75 -3.54 -6.12
C ARG A 34 10.02 -4.19 -5.56
N ARG A 35 11.19 -3.88 -6.13
CA ARG A 35 12.50 -4.39 -5.67
C ARG A 35 12.93 -3.84 -4.31
N SER A 36 12.67 -2.57 -4.03
CA SER A 36 13.08 -1.89 -2.79
C SER A 36 12.17 -2.17 -1.59
N THR A 37 10.97 -2.69 -1.81
CA THR A 37 9.97 -2.98 -0.77
C THR A 37 10.06 -4.41 -0.24
N ALA A 38 11.27 -4.95 -0.05
CA ALA A 38 11.49 -6.33 0.42
C ALA A 38 10.73 -6.72 1.71
N ALA A 39 10.25 -5.74 2.49
CA ALA A 39 9.39 -5.94 3.66
C ALA A 39 7.87 -5.85 3.39
N ASN A 40 7.44 -5.27 2.27
CA ASN A 40 6.03 -5.12 1.85
C ASN A 40 5.92 -5.23 0.32
N PRO A 41 5.95 -6.45 -0.25
CA PRO A 41 5.92 -6.63 -1.70
C PRO A 41 4.64 -6.03 -2.30
N LEU A 42 4.79 -5.18 -3.31
CA LEU A 42 3.66 -4.73 -4.12
C LEU A 42 3.22 -5.86 -5.05
N ILE A 43 1.95 -6.25 -4.93
CA ILE A 43 1.34 -7.35 -5.68
C ILE A 43 0.31 -6.76 -6.63
N ALA A 44 0.44 -7.09 -7.92
CA ALA A 44 -0.55 -6.73 -8.93
C ALA A 44 -1.68 -7.77 -8.96
N PHE A 45 -2.91 -7.27 -8.81
CA PHE A 45 -4.15 -8.02 -8.96
C PHE A 45 -4.88 -7.56 -10.22
N THR A 46 -5.44 -8.51 -10.95
CA THR A 46 -6.36 -8.29 -12.06
C THR A 46 -7.72 -7.85 -11.55
N PHE A 47 -8.52 -7.23 -12.42
CA PHE A 47 -9.89 -6.85 -12.07
C PHE A 47 -10.75 -8.05 -11.66
N ASN A 48 -10.56 -9.21 -12.29
CA ASN A 48 -11.29 -10.44 -11.93
C ASN A 48 -10.88 -10.95 -10.54
N GLU A 49 -9.60 -10.87 -10.18
CA GLU A 49 -9.16 -11.19 -8.80
C GLU A 49 -9.80 -10.23 -7.79
N LEU A 50 -9.86 -8.92 -8.09
CA LEU A 50 -10.53 -7.94 -7.22
C LEU A 50 -12.03 -8.20 -7.09
N LYS A 51 -12.69 -8.64 -8.17
CA LYS A 51 -14.09 -9.10 -8.11
C LYS A 51 -14.24 -10.28 -7.16
N SER A 52 -13.39 -11.30 -7.28
CA SER A 52 -13.44 -12.45 -6.36
C SER A 52 -13.18 -12.04 -4.91
N ILE A 53 -12.18 -11.18 -4.66
CA ILE A 53 -11.84 -10.68 -3.32
C ILE A 53 -13.00 -9.95 -2.66
N THR A 54 -13.80 -9.20 -3.43
CA THR A 54 -14.88 -8.32 -2.95
C THR A 54 -16.28 -8.89 -3.13
N GLU A 55 -16.39 -10.17 -3.53
CA GLU A 55 -17.67 -10.81 -3.88
C GLU A 55 -18.45 -10.00 -4.93
N ASN A 56 -17.78 -9.60 -6.02
CA ASN A 56 -18.29 -8.74 -7.08
C ASN A 56 -18.73 -7.35 -6.58
N PHE A 57 -17.90 -6.71 -5.74
CA PHE A 57 -18.16 -5.38 -5.17
C PHE A 57 -19.53 -5.28 -4.48
N ARG A 58 -19.90 -6.32 -3.72
CA ARG A 58 -21.18 -6.36 -3.01
C ARG A 58 -21.33 -5.18 -2.06
N GLN A 59 -22.52 -4.57 -2.06
CA GLN A 59 -22.81 -3.41 -1.22
C GLN A 59 -22.71 -3.71 0.28
N ASP A 60 -23.06 -4.93 0.70
CA ASP A 60 -22.91 -5.40 2.09
C ASP A 60 -21.45 -5.39 2.57
N TYR A 61 -20.49 -5.38 1.64
CA TYR A 61 -19.06 -5.36 1.93
C TYR A 61 -18.51 -3.94 1.86
N MET A 62 -19.31 -2.92 1.52
CA MET A 62 -18.86 -1.53 1.52
C MET A 62 -18.58 -1.08 2.96
N LEU A 63 -17.34 -0.66 3.22
CA LEU A 63 -16.90 -0.11 4.48
C LEU A 63 -17.15 1.40 4.58
N GLY A 64 -17.18 2.10 3.44
CA GLY A 64 -17.47 3.52 3.36
C GLY A 64 -17.37 4.06 1.95
N GLY A 65 -18.03 5.19 1.70
CA GLY A 65 -17.99 5.90 0.43
C GLY A 65 -18.04 7.41 0.63
N GLY A 66 -17.43 8.16 -0.29
CA GLY A 66 -17.41 9.63 -0.26
C GLY A 66 -16.72 10.22 -1.50
N GLY A 67 -16.29 11.47 -1.43
CA GLY A 67 -15.61 12.18 -2.53
C GLY A 67 -14.26 11.57 -2.99
N PHE A 68 -13.83 10.48 -2.35
CA PHE A 68 -12.60 9.75 -2.64
C PHE A 68 -12.86 8.36 -3.20
N GLY A 69 -14.11 8.08 -3.58
CA GLY A 69 -14.54 6.76 -4.05
C GLY A 69 -15.11 5.89 -2.93
N SER A 70 -15.17 4.59 -3.21
CA SER A 70 -15.75 3.56 -2.35
C SER A 70 -14.68 2.62 -1.84
N VAL A 71 -14.82 2.18 -0.59
CA VAL A 71 -13.93 1.18 0.04
C VAL A 71 -14.75 -0.06 0.36
N TYR A 72 -14.30 -1.20 -0.12
CA TYR A 72 -14.92 -2.51 0.10
C TYR A 72 -14.02 -3.37 0.98
N LYS A 73 -14.64 -4.13 1.88
CA LYS A 73 -14.02 -5.24 2.56
C LYS A 73 -13.78 -6.35 1.54
N GLY A 74 -12.63 -6.99 1.64
CA GLY A 74 -12.32 -8.18 0.86
C GLY A 74 -11.51 -9.19 1.66
N TYR A 75 -11.37 -10.37 1.08
CA TYR A 75 -10.54 -11.43 1.63
C TYR A 75 -9.73 -12.08 0.53
N ILE A 76 -8.40 -12.09 0.69
CA ILE A 76 -7.52 -12.89 -0.16
C ILE A 76 -7.50 -14.29 0.45
N SER A 77 -7.95 -15.29 -0.31
CA SER A 77 -7.84 -16.70 0.06
C SER A 77 -6.59 -17.34 -0.58
N GLU A 78 -6.17 -18.49 -0.05
CA GLU A 78 -5.11 -19.31 -0.64
C GLU A 78 -5.43 -19.73 -2.09
N ASP A 79 -6.72 -19.95 -2.38
CA ASP A 79 -7.20 -20.38 -3.70
C ASP A 79 -7.08 -19.28 -4.76
N LEU A 80 -7.02 -18.00 -4.35
CA LEU A 80 -6.93 -16.88 -5.28
C LEU A 80 -5.58 -16.88 -6.02
N ARG A 81 -4.48 -17.11 -5.28
CA ARG A 81 -3.13 -17.14 -5.85
C ARG A 81 -2.20 -17.93 -4.92
N GLN A 82 -1.59 -18.98 -5.47
CA GLN A 82 -0.61 -19.78 -4.73
C GLN A 82 0.54 -18.92 -4.20
N GLY A 83 0.90 -19.12 -2.94
CA GLY A 83 1.98 -18.39 -2.27
C GLY A 83 1.56 -17.09 -1.56
N LEU A 84 0.30 -16.68 -1.65
CA LEU A 84 -0.24 -15.62 -0.80
C LEU A 84 -0.86 -16.21 0.47
N GLN A 85 -0.54 -15.60 1.61
CA GLN A 85 -1.18 -15.95 2.88
C GLN A 85 -2.60 -15.37 2.92
N PRO A 86 -3.58 -16.10 3.48
CA PRO A 86 -4.92 -15.57 3.64
C PRO A 86 -4.94 -14.29 4.47
N ILE A 87 -5.57 -13.24 3.97
CA ILE A 87 -5.55 -11.93 4.63
C ILE A 87 -6.81 -11.11 4.34
N PRO A 88 -7.44 -10.49 5.37
CA PRO A 88 -8.49 -9.49 5.15
C PRO A 88 -7.88 -8.21 4.59
N VAL A 89 -8.54 -7.66 3.57
CA VAL A 89 -8.07 -6.47 2.86
C VAL A 89 -9.18 -5.43 2.72
N ALA A 90 -8.78 -4.19 2.44
CA ALA A 90 -9.67 -3.14 1.98
C ALA A 90 -9.34 -2.82 0.52
N VAL A 91 -10.33 -2.91 -0.37
CA VAL A 91 -10.22 -2.58 -1.79
C VAL A 91 -10.83 -1.21 -2.00
N LYS A 92 -10.00 -0.21 -2.34
CA LYS A 92 -10.46 1.13 -2.72
C LYS A 92 -10.73 1.17 -4.22
N VAL A 93 -11.89 1.72 -4.58
CA VAL A 93 -12.29 2.02 -5.95
C VAL A 93 -12.43 3.53 -6.06
N ASP A 94 -11.61 4.15 -6.90
CA ASP A 94 -11.71 5.59 -7.16
C ASP A 94 -13.01 5.89 -7.92
N GLY A 95 -13.65 7.02 -7.59
CA GLY A 95 -14.84 7.49 -8.28
C GLY A 95 -14.48 8.42 -9.44
N ASP A 96 -15.41 8.62 -10.37
CA ASP A 96 -15.21 9.38 -11.62
C ASP A 96 -14.71 10.84 -11.44
N ASN A 97 -14.74 11.38 -10.22
CA ASN A 97 -14.34 12.77 -9.88
C ASN A 97 -13.16 12.90 -8.89
N SER A 98 -12.47 11.82 -8.51
CA SER A 98 -11.41 11.91 -7.50
C SER A 98 -10.03 12.27 -8.09
N TYR A 99 -9.81 13.54 -8.39
CA TYR A 99 -8.45 14.08 -8.52
C TYR A 99 -7.85 14.26 -7.13
N GLN A 100 -7.08 13.28 -6.64
CA GLN A 100 -6.25 13.47 -5.44
C GLN A 100 -4.81 13.75 -5.89
N GLY A 101 -4.37 15.02 -5.84
CA GLY A 101 -2.96 15.38 -6.02
C GLY A 101 -2.62 16.63 -6.83
N GLN A 102 -3.55 17.49 -7.25
CA GLN A 102 -3.15 18.82 -7.73
C GLN A 102 -2.72 19.69 -6.54
N GLU A 103 -1.42 19.73 -6.27
CA GLU A 103 -0.81 20.80 -5.50
C GLU A 103 -0.99 22.10 -6.29
N ASN A 104 -1.81 23.02 -5.79
CA ASN A 104 -1.76 24.39 -6.25
C ASN A 104 -0.70 25.10 -5.42
N GLY A 105 0.45 25.40 -6.06
CA GLY A 105 1.35 26.52 -5.77
C GLY A 105 1.97 26.62 -4.38
#